data_AF-A0A820HRL9-F1
#
_entry.id   AF-A0A820HRL9-F1
#
_cell.length_a   1.000
_cell.length_b   1.000
_cell.length_c   1.000
_cell.angle_alpha   90.00
_cell.angle_beta   90.00
_cell.angle_gamma   90.00
#
_symmetry.space_group_name_H-M   'P 1'
#
loop_
_entity.id
_entity.type
_entity.pdbx_description
1 polymer ?
#
loop_
_entity_poly.entity_id
_entity_poly.type
_entity_poly.pdbx_seq_one_letter_code
_entity_poly.pdbx_strand_id
1 'polypeptide(L)'
;IEKAKALALILHCADISHPGKPWDIHHSWTQSLMEEFFKQGEKEKELGLPCSPLCDRDNTLVAESQIGFIQYIVEPSFIVVGDMLEKVLKSLVAADSEFLSPSIPNRSMTSSPAPSAESSNESNIPHDEQNGHERKLPSSMTTPVPRSAVVRRPWADYLKSNRDRWVQEAEEERRRKELNVIEEEP
;
A
#
# COMPACT_ATOMS: atom_id res chain seq x y z
N ILE A 1 -8.57 3.53 14.57
CA ILE A 1 -8.45 2.34 13.70
C ILE A 1 -7.70 1.29 14.50
N GLU A 2 -8.26 0.09 14.66
CA GLU A 2 -7.55 -0.99 15.36
C GLU A 2 -6.34 -1.45 14.53
N LYS A 3 -5.15 -1.49 15.15
CA LYS A 3 -3.89 -1.81 14.46
C LYS A 3 -3.94 -3.17 13.75
N ALA A 4 -4.46 -4.20 14.41
CA ALA A 4 -4.54 -5.54 13.84
C ALA A 4 -5.42 -5.58 12.57
N LYS A 5 -6.59 -4.93 12.60
CA LYS A 5 -7.50 -4.84 11.45
C LYS A 5 -6.88 -4.04 10.29
N ALA A 6 -6.14 -2.97 10.60
CA ALA A 6 -5.45 -2.19 9.58
C ALA A 6 -4.38 -3.02 8.85
N LEU A 7 -3.55 -3.74 9.61
CA LEU A 7 -2.51 -4.58 9.04
C LEU A 7 -3.11 -5.75 8.23
N ALA A 8 -4.19 -6.35 8.71
CA ALA A 8 -4.91 -7.38 7.97
C ALA A 8 -5.42 -6.87 6.62
N LEU A 9 -6.03 -5.69 6.59
CA LEU A 9 -6.51 -5.07 5.34
C LEU A 9 -5.34 -4.75 4.39
N ILE A 10 -4.24 -4.20 4.90
CA ILE A 10 -3.05 -3.90 4.09
C ILE A 10 -2.48 -5.18 3.46
N LEU A 11 -2.34 -6.24 4.26
CA LEU A 11 -1.83 -7.53 3.80
C LEU A 11 -2.75 -8.13 2.73
N HIS A 12 -4.07 -8.10 2.97
CA HIS A 12 -5.05 -8.57 2.00
C HIS A 12 -4.97 -7.79 0.68
N CYS A 13 -4.91 -6.46 0.73
CA CYS A 13 -4.77 -5.64 -0.48
C CYS A 13 -3.46 -5.92 -1.22
N ALA A 14 -2.38 -6.24 -0.50
CA ALA A 14 -1.09 -6.60 -1.10
C ALA A 14 -1.19 -7.92 -1.88
N ASP A 15 -1.87 -8.91 -1.31
CA ASP A 15 -2.12 -10.24 -1.90
C ASP A 15 -2.87 -10.14 -3.24
N ILE A 16 -3.91 -9.31 -3.31
CA ILE A 16 -4.72 -9.10 -4.52
C ILE A 16 -4.24 -7.92 -5.38
N SER A 17 -2.99 -7.46 -5.24
CA SER A 17 -2.57 -6.16 -5.76
C SER A 17 -2.16 -6.13 -7.24
N HIS A 18 -2.11 -7.27 -7.93
CA HIS A 18 -1.61 -7.33 -9.31
C HIS A 18 -2.44 -6.48 -10.31
N PRO A 19 -3.77 -6.27 -10.16
CA PRO A 19 -4.51 -5.41 -11.08
C PRO A 19 -4.22 -3.91 -10.92
N GLY A 20 -3.63 -3.51 -9.80
CA GLY A 20 -3.13 -2.15 -9.57
C GLY A 20 -1.71 -1.90 -10.07
N LYS A 21 -1.18 -2.74 -10.97
CA LYS A 21 0.18 -2.66 -11.55
C LYS A 21 0.12 -2.39 -13.07
N PRO A 22 1.24 -2.00 -13.71
CA PRO A 22 1.32 -1.96 -15.17
C PRO A 22 0.81 -3.24 -15.83
N TRP A 23 0.20 -3.10 -17.00
CA TRP A 23 -0.48 -4.19 -17.71
C TRP A 23 0.37 -5.45 -17.84
N ASP A 24 1.62 -5.34 -18.28
CA ASP A 24 2.47 -6.52 -18.52
C ASP A 24 2.67 -7.37 -17.26
N ILE A 25 2.77 -6.70 -16.10
CA ILE A 25 2.85 -7.37 -14.79
C ILE A 25 1.50 -7.97 -14.43
N HIS A 26 0.43 -7.18 -14.51
CA HIS A 26 -0.92 -7.64 -14.17
C HIS A 26 -1.32 -8.88 -14.98
N HIS A 27 -1.15 -8.80 -16.31
CA HIS A 27 -1.48 -9.84 -17.26
C HIS A 27 -0.63 -11.10 -17.02
N SER A 28 0.68 -10.97 -16.81
CA SER A 28 1.53 -12.14 -16.49
C SER A 28 1.08 -12.88 -15.23
N TRP A 29 0.65 -12.14 -14.19
CA TRP A 29 0.09 -12.75 -12.98
C TRP A 29 -1.25 -13.42 -13.25
N THR A 30 -2.14 -12.78 -14.01
CA THR A 30 -3.42 -13.36 -14.40
C THR A 30 -3.23 -14.67 -15.18
N GLN A 31 -2.33 -14.70 -16.16
CA GLN A 31 -2.05 -15.92 -16.93
C GLN A 31 -1.51 -17.04 -16.05
N SER A 32 -0.61 -16.73 -15.10
CA SER A 32 -0.05 -17.72 -14.17
C SER A 32 -1.13 -18.30 -13.26
N LEU A 33 -2.04 -17.46 -12.75
CA LEU A 33 -3.16 -17.87 -11.89
C LEU A 33 -4.18 -18.73 -12.65
N MET A 34 -4.55 -18.33 -13.87
CA MET A 34 -5.49 -19.10 -14.70
C MET A 34 -4.92 -20.46 -15.06
N GLU A 35 -3.63 -20.54 -15.38
CA GLU A 35 -2.98 -21.83 -15.64
C GLU A 35 -2.98 -22.76 -14.40
N GLU A 36 -2.87 -22.21 -13.20
CA GLU A 36 -3.04 -22.99 -11.96
C GLU A 36 -4.48 -23.51 -11.81
N PHE A 37 -5.48 -22.65 -12.02
CA PHE A 37 -6.89 -23.05 -11.96
C PHE A 37 -7.26 -24.09 -13.00
N PHE A 38 -6.74 -23.97 -14.23
CA PHE A 38 -6.99 -24.95 -15.28
C PHE A 38 -6.38 -26.30 -14.96
N LYS A 39 -5.16 -26.34 -14.40
CA LYS A 39 -4.57 -27.59 -13.91
C LYS A 39 -5.40 -28.24 -12.80
N GLN A 40 -5.98 -27.42 -11.91
CA GLN A 40 -6.91 -27.93 -10.91
C GLN A 40 -8.16 -28.54 -11.56
N GLY A 41 -8.78 -27.85 -12.52
CA GLY A 41 -9.98 -28.35 -13.21
C GLY A 41 -9.73 -29.62 -14.03
N GLU A 42 -8.56 -29.71 -14.68
CA GLU A 42 -8.09 -30.94 -15.33
C GLU A 42 -8.03 -32.10 -14.32
N LYS A 43 -7.46 -31.86 -13.13
CA LYS A 43 -7.38 -32.87 -12.06
C LYS A 43 -8.75 -33.24 -11.49
N GLU A 44 -9.64 -32.27 -11.30
CA GLU A 44 -11.02 -32.50 -10.85
C GLU A 44 -11.76 -33.41 -11.85
N LYS A 45 -11.61 -33.14 -13.14
CA LYS A 45 -12.18 -33.94 -14.22
C LYS A 45 -11.64 -35.37 -14.24
N GLU A 46 -10.33 -35.56 -14.07
CA GLU A 46 -9.71 -36.89 -13.94
C GLU A 46 -10.25 -37.70 -12.76
N LEU A 47 -10.56 -37.02 -11.66
CA LEU A 47 -11.11 -37.63 -10.45
C LEU A 47 -12.64 -37.81 -10.51
N GLY A 48 -13.30 -37.39 -11.59
CA GLY A 48 -14.76 -37.41 -11.72
C GLY A 48 -15.48 -36.44 -10.78
N LEU A 49 -14.80 -35.38 -10.33
CA LEU A 49 -15.36 -34.32 -9.51
C LEU A 49 -15.98 -33.22 -10.39
N PRO A 50 -16.99 -32.48 -9.89
CA PRO A 50 -17.46 -31.26 -10.54
C PRO A 50 -16.31 -30.25 -10.65
N CYS A 51 -16.17 -29.62 -11.82
CA CYS A 51 -15.16 -28.58 -12.04
C CYS A 51 -15.47 -27.35 -11.19
N SER A 52 -14.47 -26.85 -10.47
CA SER A 52 -14.56 -25.64 -9.67
C SER A 52 -14.76 -24.40 -10.56
N PRO A 53 -15.36 -23.32 -10.03
CA PRO A 53 -15.49 -22.07 -10.78
C PRO A 53 -14.14 -21.60 -11.34
N LEU A 54 -14.14 -21.11 -12.58
CA LEU A 54 -12.96 -20.61 -13.30
C LEU A 54 -11.88 -21.67 -13.62
N CYS A 55 -12.11 -22.94 -13.28
CA CYS A 55 -11.14 -24.01 -13.49
C CYS A 55 -11.34 -24.74 -14.83
N ASP A 56 -12.37 -24.40 -15.60
CA ASP A 56 -12.64 -24.99 -16.91
C ASP A 56 -11.98 -24.18 -18.03
N ARG A 57 -10.88 -24.68 -18.60
CA ARG A 57 -10.11 -24.00 -19.66
C ARG A 57 -10.96 -23.69 -20.89
N ASP A 58 -11.93 -24.55 -21.22
CA ASP A 58 -12.70 -24.44 -22.46
C ASP A 58 -13.87 -23.45 -22.33
N ASN A 59 -14.35 -23.23 -21.10
CA ASN A 59 -15.56 -22.45 -20.84
C ASN A 59 -15.32 -21.18 -20.00
N THR A 60 -14.13 -21.00 -19.43
CA THR A 60 -13.82 -19.83 -18.60
C THR A 60 -13.65 -18.58 -19.45
N LEU A 61 -14.51 -17.58 -19.19
CA LEU A 61 -14.41 -16.24 -19.74
C LEU A 61 -13.45 -15.40 -18.90
N VAL A 62 -12.15 -15.49 -19.20
CA VAL A 62 -11.08 -14.87 -18.40
C VAL A 62 -11.25 -13.35 -18.34
N ALA A 63 -11.47 -12.70 -19.48
CA ALA A 63 -11.59 -11.25 -19.55
C ALA A 63 -12.76 -10.72 -18.71
N GLU A 64 -13.95 -11.29 -18.87
CA GLU A 64 -15.13 -10.97 -18.06
C GLU A 64 -14.90 -11.22 -16.56
N SER A 65 -14.21 -12.30 -16.23
CA SER A 65 -13.87 -12.64 -14.84
C SER A 65 -12.92 -11.59 -14.22
N GLN A 66 -11.92 -11.11 -14.98
CA GLN A 66 -11.00 -10.08 -14.52
C GLN A 66 -11.68 -8.71 -14.37
N ILE A 67 -12.61 -8.35 -15.28
CA ILE A 67 -13.43 -7.14 -15.15
C ILE A 67 -14.19 -7.17 -13.82
N GLY A 68 -14.88 -8.28 -13.55
CA GLY A 68 -15.63 -8.47 -12.32
C GLY A 68 -14.73 -8.45 -11.08
N PHE A 69 -13.57 -9.12 -11.13
CA PHE A 69 -12.62 -9.13 -10.02
C PHE A 69 -12.11 -7.72 -9.67
N ILE A 70 -11.74 -6.92 -10.69
CA ILE A 70 -11.31 -5.54 -10.49
C ILE A 70 -12.45 -4.72 -9.89
N GLN A 71 -13.65 -4.77 -10.47
CA GLN A 71 -14.78 -3.94 -10.10
C GLN A 71 -15.34 -4.25 -8.71
N TYR A 72 -15.47 -5.53 -8.37
CA TYR A 72 -16.22 -5.97 -7.19
C TYR A 72 -15.33 -6.33 -6.01
N ILE A 73 -14.05 -6.63 -6.23
CA ILE A 73 -13.15 -7.07 -5.16
C ILE A 73 -12.00 -6.07 -4.96
N VAL A 74 -11.23 -5.81 -6.02
CA VAL A 74 -9.97 -5.05 -5.89
C VAL A 74 -10.22 -3.57 -5.69
N GLU A 75 -11.04 -2.94 -6.54
CA GLU A 75 -11.31 -1.50 -6.44
C GLU A 75 -11.94 -1.11 -5.09
N PRO A 76 -13.00 -1.78 -4.57
CA PRO A 76 -13.53 -1.51 -3.24
C PRO A 76 -12.50 -1.68 -2.12
N SER A 77 -11.68 -2.75 -2.17
CA SER A 77 -10.63 -2.99 -1.17
C SER A 77 -9.59 -1.88 -1.16
N PHE A 78 -9.18 -1.43 -2.34
CA PHE A 78 -8.17 -0.38 -2.51
C PHE A 78 -8.68 1.02 -2.16
N ILE A 79 -9.98 1.29 -2.32
CA ILE A 79 -10.61 2.51 -1.81
C ILE A 79 -10.54 2.54 -0.28
N VAL A 80 -10.98 1.46 0.38
CA VAL A 80 -11.02 1.38 1.85
C VAL A 80 -9.61 1.46 2.44
N VAL A 81 -8.62 0.77 1.88
CA VAL A 81 -7.23 0.85 2.38
C VAL A 81 -6.64 2.25 2.18
N GLY A 82 -6.95 2.91 1.06
CA GLY A 82 -6.53 4.29 0.80
C GLY A 82 -7.08 5.27 1.82
N ASP A 83 -8.38 5.20 2.08
CA ASP A 83 -9.06 6.06 3.07
C ASP A 83 -8.57 5.79 4.50
N MET A 84 -8.33 4.52 4.81
CA MET A 84 -7.75 4.11 6.09
C MET A 84 -6.34 4.69 6.28
N LEU A 85 -5.46 4.56 5.28
CA LEU A 85 -4.10 5.09 5.32
C LEU A 85 -4.11 6.62 5.49
N GLU A 86 -5.02 7.31 4.79
CA GLU A 86 -5.17 8.75 4.90
C GLU A 86 -5.60 9.17 6.30
N LYS A 87 -6.55 8.45 6.90
CA LYS A 87 -6.97 8.69 8.28
C LYS A 87 -5.85 8.45 9.29
N VAL A 88 -5.06 7.38 9.12
CA VAL A 88 -3.90 7.10 9.97
C VAL A 88 -2.87 8.23 9.83
N LEU A 89 -2.54 8.64 8.61
CA LEU A 89 -1.56 9.69 8.37
C LEU A 89 -1.99 11.04 8.96
N LYS A 90 -3.27 11.41 8.81
CA LYS A 90 -3.85 12.62 9.44
C LYS A 90 -3.70 12.59 10.96
N SER A 91 -4.00 11.45 11.60
CA SER A 91 -3.84 11.31 13.06
C SER A 91 -2.39 11.41 13.51
N LEU A 92 -1.43 10.91 12.73
CA LEU A 92 0.00 11.03 13.04
C LEU A 92 0.50 12.47 12.90
N VAL A 93 0.10 13.18 11.84
CA VAL A 93 0.47 14.60 11.65
C VAL A 93 -0.13 15.49 12.73
N ALA A 94 -1.38 15.24 13.15
CA ALA A 94 -2.01 16.00 14.24
C ALA A 94 -1.29 15.80 15.58
N ALA A 95 -0.92 14.56 15.91
CA ALA A 95 -0.18 14.25 17.14
C ALA A 95 1.21 14.92 17.20
N ASP A 96 1.89 15.06 16.05
CA ASP A 96 3.19 15.74 15.95
C ASP A 96 3.05 17.27 16.11
N SER A 97 1.97 17.86 15.58
CA SER A 97 1.67 19.29 15.73
C SER A 97 1.36 19.70 17.17
N GLU A 98 0.73 18.83 17.96
CA GLU A 98 0.45 19.10 19.39
C GLU A 98 1.75 19.08 20.21
N PHE A 99 2.69 18.19 19.89
CA PHE A 99 4.01 18.11 20.54
C PHE A 99 4.90 19.32 20.29
N LEU A 100 4.75 19.98 19.14
CA LEU A 100 5.51 21.18 18.76
C LEU A 100 4.92 22.50 19.29
N SER A 101 3.82 22.46 20.04
CA SER A 101 3.32 23.61 20.80
C SER A 101 3.95 23.63 22.21
N PRO A 102 4.99 24.44 22.50
CA PRO A 102 5.42 24.61 23.88
C PRO A 102 4.32 25.42 24.56
N SER A 103 3.60 24.79 25.47
CA SER A 103 2.82 25.51 26.49
C SER A 103 3.79 26.45 27.20
N ILE A 104 3.80 27.75 26.86
CA ILE A 104 4.48 28.76 27.66
C ILE A 104 3.75 28.81 29.00
N PRO A 105 4.36 28.41 30.14
CA PRO A 105 3.78 28.69 31.42
C PRO A 105 3.90 30.20 31.60
N ASN A 106 2.78 30.89 31.69
CA ASN A 106 2.72 32.31 31.95
C ASN A 106 3.30 32.58 33.35
N ARG A 107 4.63 32.79 33.44
CA ARG A 107 5.29 33.19 34.69
C ARG A 107 5.18 34.71 34.80
N SER A 108 4.20 35.15 35.59
CA SER A 108 4.00 36.55 35.96
C SER A 108 5.28 37.18 36.52
N MET A 109 5.51 38.40 36.03
CA MET A 109 6.55 39.34 36.41
C MET A 109 6.57 39.62 37.92
N THR A 110 7.75 39.56 38.54
CA THR A 110 8.07 40.33 39.74
C THR A 110 9.45 40.96 39.51
N SER A 111 9.51 42.26 39.77
CA SER A 111 10.54 43.19 39.37
C SER A 111 11.56 43.47 40.48
N SER A 112 12.75 43.93 40.03
CA SER A 112 13.72 44.82 40.72
C SER A 112 15.05 44.15 41.19
N PRO A 113 16.14 44.91 41.45
CA PRO A 113 17.10 45.31 40.40
C PRO A 113 18.60 45.16 40.78
N ALA A 114 19.43 44.91 39.75
CA ALA A 114 20.78 45.48 39.49
C ALA A 114 21.96 45.24 40.51
N PRO A 115 23.23 45.61 40.18
CA PRO A 115 24.36 44.68 40.12
C PRO A 115 25.53 45.04 41.07
N SER A 116 26.53 44.17 41.21
CA SER A 116 27.87 44.55 41.71
C SER A 116 28.93 43.54 41.25
N ALA A 117 30.12 44.08 41.01
CA ALA A 117 31.23 43.55 40.23
C ALA A 117 32.22 42.67 41.04
N GLU A 118 33.26 42.22 40.31
CA GLU A 118 34.62 41.73 40.69
C GLU A 118 34.87 40.30 40.17
N SER A 119 35.57 40.11 39.04
CA SER A 119 37.03 40.18 38.82
C SER A 119 37.83 39.19 39.67
N SER A 120 38.35 38.11 39.05
CA SER A 120 39.79 37.86 38.89
C SER A 120 40.13 36.42 38.41
N ASN A 121 40.95 36.38 37.36
CA ASN A 121 42.09 35.50 37.02
C ASN A 121 42.05 33.99 37.33
N GLU A 122 42.18 33.10 36.33
CA GLU A 122 43.38 32.75 35.51
C GLU A 122 44.09 31.52 36.08
N SER A 123 44.10 30.40 35.35
CA SER A 123 45.32 29.70 34.89
C SER A 123 45.05 28.25 34.42
N ASN A 124 45.66 27.94 33.27
CA ASN A 124 45.82 26.64 32.61
C ASN A 124 46.56 25.61 33.49
N ILE A 125 46.40 24.30 33.30
CA ILE A 125 47.30 23.42 32.50
C ILE A 125 46.76 21.95 32.58
N PRO A 126 47.05 21.09 31.58
CA PRO A 126 46.23 19.94 31.18
C PRO A 126 46.68 18.62 31.82
N HIS A 127 45.82 17.60 31.76
CA HIS A 127 46.25 16.22 31.95
C HIS A 127 45.53 15.23 31.04
N ASP A 128 46.37 14.30 30.60
CA ASP A 128 46.31 13.39 29.48
C ASP A 128 45.54 12.09 29.78
N GLU A 129 45.03 11.49 28.71
CA GLU A 129 44.62 10.09 28.51
C GLU A 129 44.02 9.26 29.66
N GLN A 130 42.77 8.78 29.45
CA GLN A 130 42.56 7.33 29.40
C GLN A 130 41.29 6.90 28.64
N ASN A 131 41.56 5.94 27.77
CA ASN A 131 40.74 5.21 26.81
C ASN A 131 39.52 4.51 27.46
N GLY A 132 38.32 4.83 26.98
CA GLY A 132 37.08 4.11 27.29
C GLY A 132 36.13 4.16 26.09
N HIS A 133 36.17 3.13 25.25
CA HIS A 133 35.23 2.95 24.13
C HIS A 133 33.83 2.63 24.67
N GLU A 134 33.05 3.65 25.02
CA GLU A 134 31.61 3.53 25.18
C GLU A 134 30.95 3.41 23.80
N ARG A 135 30.41 2.22 23.51
CA ARG A 135 29.53 1.98 22.36
C ARG A 135 28.29 2.88 22.51
N LYS A 136 28.28 4.03 21.82
CA LYS A 136 27.07 4.82 21.59
C LYS A 136 26.07 3.97 20.81
N LEU A 137 24.99 3.58 21.48
CA LEU A 137 23.79 3.05 20.84
C LEU A 137 23.32 4.07 19.78
N PRO A 138 22.97 3.64 18.55
CA PRO A 138 22.48 4.57 17.55
C PRO A 138 21.16 5.18 18.03
N SER A 139 21.21 6.50 18.16
CA SER A 139 20.06 7.35 18.46
C SER A 139 18.92 7.06 17.48
N SER A 140 17.73 6.85 18.05
CA SER A 140 16.41 6.83 17.41
C SER A 140 16.38 7.25 15.94
N MET A 141 16.05 6.31 15.05
CA MET A 141 15.64 6.61 13.67
C MET A 141 14.31 7.39 13.72
N THR A 142 14.40 8.70 13.95
CA THR A 142 13.26 9.61 13.80
C THR A 142 13.06 9.82 12.30
N THR A 143 12.32 8.91 11.65
CA THR A 143 11.88 9.14 10.27
C THR A 143 11.01 10.39 10.26
N PRO A 144 11.30 11.41 9.43
CA PRO A 144 10.47 12.61 9.35
C PRO A 144 9.04 12.23 8.94
N VAL A 145 8.06 12.62 9.75
CA VAL A 145 6.65 12.43 9.41
C VAL A 145 6.32 13.22 8.14
N PRO A 146 5.62 12.64 7.14
CA PRO A 146 5.28 13.35 5.92
C PRO A 146 4.48 14.62 6.21
N ARG A 147 4.95 15.77 5.68
CA ARG A 147 4.26 17.08 5.82
C ARG A 147 2.88 17.13 5.15
N SER A 148 2.59 16.21 4.23
CA SER A 148 1.31 16.12 3.54
C SER A 148 0.50 14.95 4.05
N ALA A 149 -0.72 15.22 4.47
CA ALA A 149 -1.68 14.21 4.92
C ALA A 149 -2.39 13.47 3.77
N VAL A 150 -1.94 13.66 2.52
CA VAL A 150 -2.55 13.07 1.33
C VAL A 150 -1.77 11.83 0.89
N VAL A 151 -2.46 10.69 0.87
CA VAL A 151 -1.91 9.42 0.38
C VAL A 151 -1.98 9.39 -1.15
N ARG A 152 -0.84 9.19 -1.82
CA ARG A 152 -0.82 8.92 -3.26
C ARG A 152 -1.47 7.58 -3.56
N ARG A 153 -2.33 7.52 -4.57
CA ARG A 153 -3.08 6.32 -4.98
C ARG A 153 -2.74 5.90 -6.43
N PRO A 154 -1.48 5.53 -6.72
CA PRO A 154 -1.05 5.22 -8.09
C PRO A 154 -1.79 4.03 -8.71
N TRP A 155 -2.35 3.15 -7.88
CA TRP A 155 -3.14 2.01 -8.34
C TRP A 155 -4.44 2.42 -9.06
N ALA A 156 -5.01 3.59 -8.78
CA ALA A 156 -6.31 3.98 -9.34
C ALA A 156 -6.27 4.06 -10.88
N ASP A 157 -5.21 4.66 -11.42
CA ASP A 157 -5.00 4.77 -12.87
C ASP A 157 -4.82 3.38 -13.49
N TYR A 158 -4.04 2.51 -12.84
CA TYR A 158 -3.83 1.14 -13.32
C TYR A 158 -5.07 0.27 -13.27
N LEU A 159 -5.86 0.34 -12.20
CA LEU A 159 -7.12 -0.41 -12.08
C LEU A 159 -8.08 -0.03 -13.21
N LYS A 160 -8.22 1.27 -13.47
CA LYS A 160 -9.02 1.76 -14.59
C LYS A 160 -8.46 1.27 -15.92
N SER A 161 -7.18 1.52 -16.21
CA SER A 161 -6.59 1.17 -17.50
C SER A 161 -6.61 -0.32 -17.78
N ASN A 162 -6.36 -1.15 -16.76
CA ASN A 162 -6.36 -2.60 -16.90
C ASN A 162 -7.77 -3.15 -17.08
N ARG A 163 -8.77 -2.62 -16.36
CA ARG A 163 -10.17 -2.98 -16.60
C ARG A 163 -10.60 -2.62 -18.02
N ASP A 164 -10.26 -1.42 -18.48
CA ASP A 164 -10.62 -0.98 -19.83
C ASP A 164 -9.96 -1.86 -20.92
N ARG A 165 -8.73 -2.37 -20.67
CA ARG A 165 -8.09 -3.38 -21.55
C ARG A 165 -8.83 -4.71 -21.55
N TRP A 166 -9.22 -5.23 -20.38
CA TRP A 166 -10.03 -6.46 -20.34
C TRP A 166 -11.40 -6.32 -21.01
N VAL A 167 -12.03 -5.14 -20.93
CA VAL A 167 -13.27 -4.87 -21.69
C VAL A 167 -13.03 -5.01 -23.20
N GLN A 168 -11.92 -4.46 -23.70
CA GLN A 168 -11.55 -4.59 -25.11
C GLN A 168 -11.31 -6.06 -25.49
N GLU A 169 -10.58 -6.81 -24.66
CA GLU A 169 -10.34 -8.24 -24.90
C GLU A 169 -11.64 -9.06 -24.88
N ALA A 170 -12.55 -8.81 -23.94
CA ALA A 170 -13.85 -9.49 -23.89
C ALA A 170 -14.70 -9.20 -25.14
N GLU A 171 -14.67 -7.96 -25.64
CA GLU A 171 -15.36 -7.59 -26.88
C GLU A 171 -14.74 -8.26 -28.11
N GLU A 172 -13.42 -8.34 -28.18
CA GLU A 172 -12.69 -9.03 -29.24
C GLU A 172 -12.97 -10.53 -29.23
N GLU A 173 -12.98 -11.16 -28.06
CA GLU A 173 -13.32 -12.57 -27.90
C GLU A 173 -14.75 -12.86 -28.34
N ARG A 174 -15.71 -12.01 -27.96
CA ARG A 174 -17.12 -12.14 -28.39
C ARG A 174 -17.25 -12.00 -29.90
N ARG A 175 -16.62 -10.98 -30.48
CA ARG A 175 -16.63 -10.75 -31.94
C ARG A 175 -16.01 -11.92 -32.71
N ARG A 176 -14.90 -12.47 -32.21
CA ARG A 176 -14.25 -13.65 -32.80
C ARG A 176 -15.15 -14.88 -32.76
N LYS A 177 -15.85 -15.11 -31.64
CA LYS A 177 -16.83 -16.20 -31.52
C LYS A 177 -17.99 -16.01 -32.49
N GLU A 178 -18.53 -14.80 -32.65
CA GLU A 178 -19.61 -14.49 -33.59
C GLU A 178 -19.19 -14.72 -35.05
N LEU A 179 -17.98 -14.30 -35.45
CA LEU A 179 -17.47 -14.52 -36.80
C LEU A 179 -17.30 -16.02 -37.13
N ASN A 180 -16.75 -16.79 -36.19
CA ASN A 180 -16.58 -18.25 -36.39
C ASN A 180 -17.93 -18.97 -36.54
N VAL A 181 -18.97 -18.52 -35.83
CA VAL A 181 -20.33 -19.10 -35.98
C VAL A 181 -20.91 -18.82 -37.36
N ILE A 182 -20.69 -17.63 -37.92
CA ILE A 182 -21.18 -17.25 -39.25
C ILE A 182 -20.44 -18.04 -40.35
N GLU A 183 -19.14 -18.32 -40.19
CA GLU A 183 -18.36 -19.14 -41.13
C GLU A 183 -18.73 -20.63 -41.10
N GLU A 184 -19.31 -21.12 -39.99
CA GLU A 184 -19.74 -22.52 -39.84
C GLU A 184 -21.21 -22.79 -40.26
N GLU A 185 -22.00 -21.76 -40.62
CA GLU A 185 -23.33 -21.94 -41.22
C GLU A 185 -23.23 -22.17 -42.76
N PRO A 186 -23.70 -23.32 -43.30
CA PRO A 186 -23.62 -23.67 -44.72
C PRO A 186 -24.63 -22.94 -45.64
#